data_AF-A0A1I0SMS3-F1
#
_entry.id   AF-A0A1I0SMS3-F1
#
_cell.length_a   1.000
_cell.length_b   1.000
_cell.length_c   1.000
_cell.angle_alpha   90.00
_cell.angle_beta   90.00
_cell.angle_gamma   90.00
#
_symmetry.space_group_name_H-M   'P 1'
#
loop_
_entity.id
_entity.type
_entity.pdbx_description
1 polymer ?
#
loop_
_entity_poly.entity_id
_entity_poly.type
_entity_poly.pdbx_seq_one_letter_code
_entity_poly.pdbx_strand_id
1 'polypeptide(L)'
;MLKIKYCIYLLLICCATLWSCKKSQDFNYKELNELEIKDDNANLSIVQFDTLKINPQISQSKPAGEGFTYQWKIYSVSPVDGIDEKVLSTAQALKAVISYPPLKDGYNLEYKITNSATGVSTFKVYTVQVNSAFGKGWLVSNTTSGNAQLGFIRSDYKVFYNPAGAVNQTIFPGNAVAANLFYNGDGSRFGLSFFTDKGSYRFSANDFLVSGKSTISFTPVKDKFAFSVSKFTTEEYVINDGGLYAASMLNDPANVTYSARLDGDYNLYPKVITSALFSTYFYDNKYKRFMYVPFGSFSLIPTFGSSSAAFNIGNTGMLMVGAMDGVKTNSSEDFFFVMQDTNGDRFLYSLSGASPRLNQKMLNSPEIASAKSFAASLTLRQLYYATDNSIYLYDILANSAKLLYTFPSGTQIKQIQMDQTDSKTLVVAANQATGGSVYFFKVNNLGTITNGTYDQKIDGFGEISSISYRRAN
;
A
#
# COMPACT_ATOMS: atom_id res chain seq x y z
N MET A 1 -28.03 100.05 -5.97
CA MET A 1 -28.80 99.18 -5.03
C MET A 1 -29.37 97.88 -5.65
N LEU A 2 -29.26 97.64 -6.96
CA LEU A 2 -29.86 96.45 -7.61
C LEU A 2 -29.00 95.16 -7.52
N LYS A 3 -27.66 95.24 -7.42
CA LYS A 3 -26.75 94.07 -7.40
C LYS A 3 -26.75 93.27 -6.08
N ILE A 4 -27.07 93.89 -4.94
CA ILE A 4 -27.06 93.21 -3.63
C ILE A 4 -28.33 92.35 -3.42
N LYS A 5 -29.48 92.73 -4.02
CA LYS A 5 -30.71 91.94 -3.94
C LYS A 5 -30.63 90.61 -4.70
N TYR A 6 -29.94 90.57 -5.84
CA TYR A 6 -29.75 89.32 -6.61
C TYR A 6 -28.80 88.34 -5.92
N CYS A 7 -27.74 88.83 -5.25
CA CYS A 7 -26.85 87.96 -4.47
C CYS A 7 -27.57 87.31 -3.28
N ILE A 8 -28.49 88.02 -2.62
CA ILE A 8 -29.27 87.47 -1.49
C ILE A 8 -30.27 86.42 -1.97
N TYR A 9 -30.95 86.64 -3.11
CA TYR A 9 -31.86 85.65 -3.70
C TYR A 9 -31.12 84.41 -4.21
N LEU A 10 -29.92 84.57 -4.79
CA LEU A 10 -29.10 83.44 -5.26
C LEU A 10 -28.55 82.61 -4.07
N LEU A 11 -28.19 83.26 -2.96
CA LEU A 11 -27.73 82.58 -1.74
C LEU A 11 -28.88 81.83 -1.04
N LEU A 12 -30.10 82.39 -1.03
CA LEU A 12 -31.29 81.72 -0.49
C LEU A 12 -31.72 80.50 -1.32
N ILE A 13 -31.61 80.57 -2.66
CA ILE A 13 -31.89 79.43 -3.56
C ILE A 13 -30.81 78.35 -3.40
N CYS A 14 -29.54 78.73 -3.23
CA CYS A 14 -28.44 77.80 -3.00
C CYS A 14 -28.55 77.07 -1.64
N CYS A 15 -29.01 77.77 -0.59
CA CYS A 15 -29.28 77.18 0.72
C CYS A 15 -30.53 76.27 0.70
N ALA A 16 -31.55 76.56 -0.12
CA ALA A 16 -32.74 75.72 -0.24
C ALA A 16 -32.48 74.38 -0.97
N THR A 17 -31.50 74.32 -1.87
CA THR A 17 -31.11 73.07 -2.55
C THR A 17 -30.27 72.13 -1.70
N LEU A 18 -29.67 72.62 -0.60
CA LEU A 18 -28.88 71.79 0.33
C LEU A 18 -29.74 71.07 1.39
N TRP A 19 -31.03 71.41 1.51
CA TRP A 19 -31.97 70.72 2.42
C TRP A 19 -32.78 69.60 1.75
N SER A 20 -32.78 69.50 0.42
CA SER A 20 -33.57 68.50 -0.31
C SER A 20 -32.88 67.14 -0.50
N CYS A 21 -31.65 66.96 -0.01
CA CYS A 21 -30.93 65.68 -0.07
C CYS A 21 -30.52 65.18 1.32
N LYS A 22 -31.47 65.13 2.25
CA LYS A 22 -31.45 64.17 3.34
C LYS A 22 -32.81 63.48 3.42
N LYS A 23 -33.06 62.56 2.49
CA LYS A 23 -34.08 61.54 2.70
C LYS A 23 -33.46 60.55 3.69
N SER A 24 -33.81 60.64 4.97
CA SER A 24 -33.45 59.62 5.95
C SER A 24 -34.05 58.31 5.45
N GLN A 25 -33.20 57.43 4.92
CA GLN A 25 -33.59 56.05 4.70
C GLN A 25 -33.63 55.39 6.07
N ASP A 26 -34.83 55.24 6.63
CA ASP A 26 -35.05 54.36 7.77
C ASP A 26 -34.85 52.93 7.27
N PHE A 27 -33.62 52.43 7.42
CA PHE A 27 -33.34 51.02 7.20
C PHE A 27 -34.01 50.24 8.33
N ASN A 28 -35.17 49.67 8.03
CA ASN A 28 -35.86 48.74 8.93
C ASN A 28 -35.08 47.42 8.94
N TYR A 29 -34.05 47.34 9.78
CA TYR A 29 -33.31 46.10 10.01
C TYR A 29 -34.22 45.13 10.75
N LYS A 30 -34.66 44.07 10.08
CA LYS A 30 -35.24 42.92 10.78
C LYS A 30 -34.13 42.29 11.61
N GLU A 31 -34.31 42.20 12.92
CA GLU A 31 -33.41 41.42 13.79
C GLU A 31 -33.25 40.00 13.21
N LEU A 32 -32.02 39.58 13.00
CA LEU A 32 -31.70 38.24 12.55
C LEU A 32 -31.64 37.30 13.76
N ASN A 33 -31.98 36.03 13.55
CA ASN A 33 -31.70 35.00 14.54
C ASN A 33 -30.19 34.75 14.57
N GLU A 34 -29.54 35.08 15.67
CA GLU A 34 -28.11 34.90 15.86
C GLU A 34 -27.86 33.53 16.48
N LEU A 35 -26.97 32.76 15.85
CA LEU A 35 -26.55 31.46 16.34
C LEU A 35 -25.17 31.57 16.98
N GLU A 36 -25.03 30.98 18.15
CA GLU A 36 -23.74 30.80 18.83
C GLU A 36 -23.45 29.30 18.95
N ILE A 37 -22.26 28.89 18.47
CA ILE A 37 -21.78 27.51 18.55
C ILE A 37 -20.85 27.40 19.76
N LYS A 38 -21.33 26.75 20.82
CA LYS A 38 -20.60 26.53 22.07
C LYS A 38 -19.79 25.24 21.94
N ASP A 39 -18.49 25.43 21.76
CA ASP A 39 -17.50 24.36 21.77
C ASP A 39 -16.12 24.94 22.14
N ASP A 40 -15.65 24.57 23.32
CA ASP A 40 -14.43 25.10 23.94
C ASP A 40 -13.16 24.46 23.36
N ASN A 41 -13.27 23.28 22.73
CA ASN A 41 -12.13 22.60 22.14
C ASN A 41 -12.13 22.68 20.60
N ALA A 42 -11.47 23.71 20.07
CA ALA A 42 -11.27 23.85 18.64
C ALA A 42 -10.13 22.97 18.07
N ASN A 43 -9.32 22.30 18.91
CA ASN A 43 -8.18 21.49 18.47
C ASN A 43 -8.46 19.99 18.67
N LEU A 44 -8.49 19.26 17.57
CA LEU A 44 -8.84 17.84 17.52
C LEU A 44 -7.65 17.02 17.05
N SER A 45 -7.55 15.79 17.54
CA SER A 45 -6.57 14.81 17.07
C SER A 45 -7.28 13.48 16.81
N ILE A 46 -7.03 12.86 15.66
CA ILE A 46 -7.69 11.63 15.22
C ILE A 46 -6.66 10.72 14.53
N VAL A 47 -6.83 9.41 14.62
CA VAL A 47 -6.06 8.46 13.81
C VAL A 47 -6.76 8.29 12.47
N GLN A 48 -6.00 8.19 11.38
CA GLN A 48 -6.55 7.96 10.05
C GLN A 48 -7.48 6.72 10.02
N PHE A 49 -8.57 6.82 9.28
CA PHE A 49 -9.68 5.85 9.22
C PHE A 49 -10.45 5.60 10.53
N ASP A 50 -10.18 6.34 11.61
CA ASP A 50 -11.08 6.35 12.76
C ASP A 50 -12.26 7.32 12.55
N THR A 51 -13.28 7.19 13.40
CA THR A 51 -14.51 7.98 13.33
C THR A 51 -14.42 9.20 14.23
N LEU A 52 -14.39 10.39 13.63
CA LEU A 52 -14.53 11.66 14.35
C LEU A 52 -16.01 11.90 14.67
N LYS A 53 -16.30 12.22 15.94
CA LYS A 53 -17.65 12.52 16.43
C LYS A 53 -17.67 13.88 17.12
N ILE A 54 -18.56 14.77 16.70
CA ILE A 54 -18.74 16.10 17.28
C ILE A 54 -20.24 16.37 17.42
N ASN A 55 -20.68 16.82 18.60
CA ASN A 55 -22.07 17.17 18.85
C ASN A 55 -22.16 18.62 19.34
N PRO A 56 -22.19 19.60 18.41
CA PRO A 56 -22.10 21.01 18.76
C PRO A 56 -23.32 21.48 19.54
N GLN A 57 -23.10 22.24 20.60
CA GLN A 57 -24.17 22.91 21.33
C GLN A 57 -24.46 24.26 20.68
N ILE A 58 -25.71 24.51 20.29
CA ILE A 58 -26.11 25.71 19.54
C ILE A 58 -27.12 26.50 20.37
N SER A 59 -26.79 27.76 20.70
CA SER A 59 -27.76 28.73 21.23
C SER A 59 -28.29 29.63 20.13
N GLN A 60 -29.56 30.03 20.25
CA GLN A 60 -30.24 30.93 19.33
C GLN A 60 -30.67 32.20 20.09
N SER A 61 -30.59 33.37 19.47
CA SER A 61 -31.10 34.62 20.06
C SER A 61 -32.64 34.71 19.98
N LYS A 62 -33.28 33.89 19.14
CA LYS A 62 -34.75 33.80 19.02
C LYS A 62 -35.29 32.41 19.42
N PRO A 63 -36.58 32.29 19.80
CA PRO A 63 -37.20 31.01 20.13
C PRO A 63 -37.12 29.99 18.99
N ALA A 64 -37.12 28.70 19.35
CA ALA A 64 -37.08 27.60 18.39
C ALA A 64 -38.27 27.67 17.39
N GLY A 65 -37.98 27.47 16.10
CA GLY A 65 -39.02 27.47 15.05
C GLY A 65 -38.49 27.71 13.62
N GLU A 66 -37.27 28.23 13.48
CA GLU A 66 -36.61 28.38 12.18
C GLU A 66 -35.93 27.08 11.73
N GLY A 67 -35.97 26.81 10.43
CA GLY A 67 -35.27 25.67 9.82
C GLY A 67 -33.81 26.00 9.53
N PHE A 68 -32.92 25.03 9.80
CA PHE A 68 -31.49 25.14 9.54
C PHE A 68 -30.99 23.97 8.71
N THR A 69 -30.00 24.26 7.86
CA THR A 69 -29.20 23.25 7.16
C THR A 69 -27.77 23.29 7.66
N TYR A 70 -27.13 22.13 7.73
CA TYR A 70 -25.81 21.95 8.29
C TYR A 70 -24.83 21.46 7.22
N GLN A 71 -23.56 21.82 7.35
CA GLN A 71 -22.49 21.28 6.53
C GLN A 71 -21.21 21.18 7.37
N TRP A 72 -20.57 20.02 7.27
CA TRP A 72 -19.22 19.77 7.77
C TRP A 72 -18.29 19.60 6.58
N LYS A 73 -17.33 20.51 6.42
CA LYS A 73 -16.37 20.49 5.32
C LYS A 73 -14.95 20.42 5.85
N ILE A 74 -14.16 19.47 5.38
CA ILE A 74 -12.73 19.35 5.73
C ILE A 74 -11.86 19.77 4.55
N TYR A 75 -10.77 20.47 4.83
CA TYR A 75 -9.76 20.89 3.85
C TYR A 75 -8.42 21.10 4.55
N SER A 76 -7.31 20.98 3.82
CA SER A 76 -5.98 21.16 4.42
C SER A 76 -5.75 22.61 4.83
N VAL A 77 -4.97 22.83 5.90
CA VAL A 77 -4.61 24.20 6.33
C VAL A 77 -3.80 24.92 5.25
N SER A 78 -2.86 24.19 4.64
CA SER A 78 -2.09 24.61 3.48
C SER A 78 -2.48 23.71 2.30
N PRO A 79 -2.71 24.22 1.08
CA PRO A 79 -3.00 23.37 -0.08
C PRO A 79 -1.92 22.30 -0.29
N VAL A 80 -2.34 21.06 -0.53
CA VAL A 80 -1.44 19.92 -0.82
C VAL A 80 -1.97 19.20 -2.05
N ASP A 81 -1.08 18.93 -3.01
CA ASP A 81 -1.45 18.20 -4.23
C ASP A 81 -2.05 16.83 -3.90
N GLY A 82 -3.17 16.50 -4.56
CA GLY A 82 -3.88 15.23 -4.37
C GLY A 82 -4.78 15.17 -3.12
N ILE A 83 -4.91 16.28 -2.38
CA ILE A 83 -5.80 16.38 -1.22
C ILE A 83 -6.83 17.49 -1.46
N ASP A 84 -8.04 17.09 -1.85
CA ASP A 84 -9.15 18.01 -2.09
C ASP A 84 -10.01 18.24 -0.83
N GLU A 85 -10.71 19.38 -0.81
CA GLU A 85 -11.75 19.62 0.19
C GLU A 85 -12.96 18.69 0.01
N LYS A 86 -13.62 18.34 1.12
CA LYS A 86 -14.78 17.45 1.07
C LYS A 86 -15.82 17.77 2.12
N VAL A 87 -17.08 17.73 1.71
CA VAL A 87 -18.23 17.71 2.63
C VAL A 87 -18.32 16.31 3.26
N LEU A 88 -18.05 16.22 4.56
CA LEU A 88 -18.10 14.98 5.33
C LEU A 88 -19.51 14.60 5.78
N SER A 89 -20.36 15.60 6.04
CA SER A 89 -21.72 15.40 6.55
C SER A 89 -22.57 16.65 6.35
N THR A 90 -23.89 16.46 6.26
CA THR A 90 -24.90 17.53 6.30
C THR A 90 -25.80 17.43 7.56
N ALA A 91 -25.44 16.58 8.51
CA ALA A 91 -26.11 16.47 9.81
C ALA A 91 -25.58 17.52 10.81
N GLN A 92 -26.42 17.88 11.79
CA GLN A 92 -26.03 18.76 12.89
C GLN A 92 -24.85 18.18 13.68
N ALA A 93 -24.95 16.92 14.10
CA ALA A 93 -23.85 16.19 14.72
C ALA A 93 -22.97 15.50 13.67
N LEU A 94 -21.66 15.65 13.79
CA LEU A 94 -20.70 14.94 12.96
C LEU A 94 -20.51 13.51 13.45
N LYS A 95 -20.55 12.56 12.52
CA LYS A 95 -20.04 11.19 12.68
C LYS A 95 -19.45 10.77 11.33
N ALA A 96 -18.15 10.98 11.16
CA ALA A 96 -17.47 10.73 9.88
C ALA A 96 -16.16 9.96 10.07
N VAL A 97 -15.87 9.03 9.16
CA VAL A 97 -14.57 8.36 9.08
C VAL A 97 -13.59 9.30 8.37
N ILE A 98 -12.44 9.55 8.99
CA ILE A 98 -11.44 10.49 8.45
C ILE A 98 -10.37 9.71 7.68
N SER A 99 -10.49 9.62 6.35
CA SER A 99 -9.50 8.94 5.49
C SER A 99 -8.29 9.80 5.11
N TYR A 100 -8.31 11.09 5.47
CA TYR A 100 -7.28 12.06 5.11
C TYR A 100 -5.90 11.68 5.69
N PRO A 101 -4.80 11.83 4.93
CA PRO A 101 -3.47 11.47 5.41
C PRO A 101 -2.96 12.45 6.49
N PRO A 102 -1.98 12.08 7.31
CA PRO A 102 -1.30 13.00 8.22
C PRO A 102 -0.66 14.17 7.46
N LEU A 103 -0.88 15.40 7.93
CA LEU A 103 -0.22 16.60 7.43
C LEU A 103 0.47 17.34 8.57
N LYS A 104 1.61 17.96 8.27
CA LYS A 104 2.36 18.75 9.26
C LYS A 104 1.53 19.89 9.85
N ASP A 105 0.80 20.60 8.99
CA ASP A 105 -0.03 21.75 9.37
C ASP A 105 -1.47 21.35 9.75
N GLY A 106 -1.84 20.09 9.54
CA GLY A 106 -3.18 19.57 9.80
C GLY A 106 -4.25 20.05 8.82
N TYR A 107 -5.50 19.97 9.27
CA TYR A 107 -6.71 20.29 8.50
C TYR A 107 -7.58 21.32 9.22
N ASN A 108 -8.32 22.09 8.44
CA ASN A 108 -9.48 22.82 8.90
C ASN A 108 -10.72 21.94 8.71
N LEU A 109 -11.55 21.86 9.75
CA LEU A 109 -12.90 21.31 9.69
C LEU A 109 -13.88 22.45 9.94
N GLU A 110 -14.50 22.94 8.89
CA GLU A 110 -15.51 23.99 8.91
C GLU A 110 -16.89 23.39 9.17
N TYR A 111 -17.54 23.89 10.22
CA TYR A 111 -18.95 23.65 10.50
C TYR A 111 -19.74 24.90 10.12
N LYS A 112 -20.62 24.75 9.14
CA LYS A 112 -21.51 25.81 8.64
C LYS A 112 -22.95 25.48 8.99
N ILE A 113 -23.64 26.43 9.60
CA ILE A 113 -25.09 26.40 9.82
C ILE A 113 -25.71 27.50 8.98
N THR A 114 -26.68 27.17 8.13
CA THR A 114 -27.39 28.13 7.29
C THR A 114 -28.87 28.17 7.67
N ASN A 115 -29.37 29.37 7.96
CA ASN A 115 -30.80 29.61 8.16
C ASN A 115 -31.54 29.46 6.83
N SER A 116 -32.48 28.53 6.76
CA SER A 116 -33.18 28.20 5.51
C SER A 116 -34.11 29.32 5.02
N ALA A 117 -34.56 30.20 5.91
CA ALA A 117 -35.46 31.30 5.56
C ALA A 117 -34.70 32.55 5.06
N THR A 118 -33.53 32.83 5.63
CA THR A 118 -32.78 34.07 5.34
C THR A 118 -31.52 33.86 4.51
N GLY A 119 -31.00 32.62 4.43
CA GLY A 119 -29.72 32.29 3.80
C GLY A 119 -28.48 32.70 4.60
N VAL A 120 -28.66 33.35 5.76
CA VAL A 120 -27.57 33.78 6.64
C VAL A 120 -26.87 32.54 7.23
N SER A 121 -25.53 32.57 7.27
CA SER A 121 -24.72 31.45 7.75
C SER A 121 -23.83 31.83 8.92
N THR A 122 -23.74 30.92 9.89
CA THR A 122 -22.80 30.97 11.02
C THR A 122 -21.77 29.86 10.85
N PHE A 123 -20.51 30.14 11.21
CA PHE A 123 -19.38 29.23 11.01
C PHE A 123 -18.61 28.99 12.31
N LYS A 124 -18.08 27.78 12.45
CA LYS A 124 -17.03 27.43 13.42
C LYS A 124 -15.98 26.61 12.68
N VAL A 125 -14.70 26.90 12.92
CA VAL A 125 -13.59 26.12 12.35
C VAL A 125 -12.86 25.40 13.48
N TYR A 126 -12.64 24.11 13.28
CA TYR A 126 -11.80 23.27 14.12
C TYR A 126 -10.48 22.99 13.40
N THR A 127 -9.38 22.94 14.14
CA THR A 127 -8.10 22.40 13.67
C THR A 127 -8.08 20.92 13.95
N VAL A 128 -7.78 20.09 12.95
CA VAL A 128 -7.72 18.62 13.08
C VAL A 128 -6.31 18.14 12.73
N GLN A 129 -5.64 17.52 13.69
CA GLN A 129 -4.42 16.75 13.43
C GLN A 129 -4.77 15.29 13.15
N VAL A 130 -4.30 14.74 12.03
CA VAL A 130 -4.46 13.34 11.68
C VAL A 130 -3.14 12.59 11.89
N ASN A 131 -3.21 11.46 12.58
CA ASN A 131 -2.07 10.58 12.82
C ASN A 131 -2.16 9.34 11.93
N SER A 132 -1.02 8.78 11.50
CA SER A 132 -1.00 7.59 10.65
C SER A 132 -1.65 6.40 11.36
N ALA A 133 -2.50 5.67 10.65
CA ALA A 133 -3.06 4.41 11.12
C ALA A 133 -2.15 3.21 10.83
N PHE A 134 -1.08 3.43 10.08
CA PHE A 134 -0.32 2.37 9.45
C PHE A 134 0.99 2.10 10.18
N GLY A 135 1.30 0.81 10.37
CA GLY A 135 2.54 0.36 11.00
C GLY A 135 3.12 -0.82 10.21
N LYS A 136 3.67 -1.80 10.92
CA LYS A 136 4.01 -3.09 10.33
C LYS A 136 2.76 -3.91 10.00
N GLY A 137 2.82 -4.71 8.94
CA GLY A 137 1.67 -5.49 8.49
C GLY A 137 1.86 -6.09 7.10
N TRP A 138 0.74 -6.49 6.49
CA TRP A 138 0.70 -7.16 5.20
C TRP A 138 -0.03 -6.31 4.18
N LEU A 139 0.59 -6.15 3.02
CA LEU A 139 -0.03 -5.57 1.84
C LEU A 139 -0.77 -6.69 1.09
N VAL A 140 -1.99 -6.40 0.65
CA VAL A 140 -2.86 -7.36 -0.04
C VAL A 140 -3.28 -6.77 -1.38
N SER A 141 -2.60 -7.17 -2.45
CA SER A 141 -3.00 -6.79 -3.80
C SER A 141 -4.18 -7.66 -4.23
N ASN A 142 -5.33 -7.04 -4.47
CA ASN A 142 -6.57 -7.75 -4.77
C ASN A 142 -7.42 -7.00 -5.80
N THR A 143 -8.35 -7.70 -6.44
CA THR A 143 -9.23 -7.11 -7.47
C THR A 143 -10.69 -7.30 -7.11
N THR A 144 -11.44 -6.21 -7.13
CA THR A 144 -12.89 -6.21 -6.93
C THR A 144 -13.56 -5.59 -8.15
N SER A 145 -14.40 -6.35 -8.86
CA SER A 145 -15.15 -5.89 -10.02
C SER A 145 -14.29 -5.22 -11.11
N GLY A 146 -13.11 -5.79 -11.41
CA GLY A 146 -12.19 -5.28 -12.43
C GLY A 146 -11.40 -4.02 -12.03
N ASN A 147 -11.45 -3.64 -10.75
CA ASN A 147 -10.67 -2.55 -10.17
C ASN A 147 -9.67 -3.10 -9.16
N ALA A 148 -8.43 -2.63 -9.28
CA ALA A 148 -7.35 -3.00 -8.41
C ALA A 148 -7.47 -2.29 -7.07
N GLN A 149 -7.25 -3.03 -5.99
CA GLN A 149 -7.29 -2.54 -4.63
C GLN A 149 -6.01 -2.96 -3.92
N LEU A 150 -5.45 -2.03 -3.15
CA LEU A 150 -4.33 -2.30 -2.27
C LEU A 150 -4.82 -2.30 -0.83
N GLY A 151 -5.05 -3.50 -0.30
CA GLY A 151 -5.41 -3.71 1.08
C GLY A 151 -4.20 -3.70 2.02
N PHE A 152 -4.46 -3.44 3.29
CA PHE A 152 -3.46 -3.50 4.36
C PHE A 152 -4.03 -4.18 5.60
N ILE A 153 -3.31 -5.17 6.12
CA ILE A 153 -3.60 -5.83 7.39
C ILE A 153 -2.49 -5.43 8.37
N ARG A 154 -2.80 -4.63 9.37
CA ARG A 154 -1.83 -4.24 10.40
C ARG A 154 -1.53 -5.44 11.31
N SER A 155 -0.39 -5.43 12.00
CA SER A 155 0.03 -6.56 12.86
C SER A 155 -0.92 -6.91 14.02
N ASP A 156 -1.83 -6.01 14.39
CA ASP A 156 -2.92 -6.27 15.35
C ASP A 156 -4.21 -6.75 14.67
N TYR A 157 -4.11 -7.18 13.41
CA TYR A 157 -5.20 -7.65 12.56
C TYR A 157 -6.24 -6.58 12.18
N LYS A 158 -6.01 -5.28 12.46
CA LYS A 158 -6.85 -4.19 11.93
C LYS A 158 -6.73 -4.16 10.40
N VAL A 159 -7.87 -4.19 9.71
CA VAL A 159 -7.95 -4.31 8.25
C VAL A 159 -8.35 -3.00 7.60
N PHE A 160 -7.64 -2.65 6.53
CA PHE A 160 -7.95 -1.55 5.64
C PHE A 160 -8.06 -2.12 4.23
N TYR A 161 -9.28 -2.29 3.71
CA TYR A 161 -9.49 -3.04 2.45
C TYR A 161 -8.95 -2.33 1.19
N ASN A 162 -9.04 -1.00 1.14
CA ASN A 162 -8.50 -0.20 0.04
C ASN A 162 -8.06 1.21 0.51
N PRO A 163 -7.10 1.31 1.46
CA PRO A 163 -6.60 2.59 1.94
C PRO A 163 -6.09 3.50 0.82
N ALA A 164 -5.38 2.96 -0.17
CA ALA A 164 -4.88 3.75 -1.30
C ALA A 164 -6.01 4.42 -2.09
N GLY A 165 -7.09 3.70 -2.40
CA GLY A 165 -8.22 4.30 -3.12
C GLY A 165 -8.97 5.33 -2.29
N ALA A 166 -9.12 5.10 -0.99
CA ALA A 166 -9.81 6.00 -0.07
C ALA A 166 -9.05 7.31 0.17
N VAL A 167 -7.72 7.24 0.32
CA VAL A 167 -6.86 8.42 0.55
C VAL A 167 -6.80 9.30 -0.69
N ASN A 168 -6.57 8.69 -1.85
CA ASN A 168 -6.40 9.40 -3.12
C ASN A 168 -7.73 9.67 -3.83
N GLN A 169 -8.86 9.31 -3.21
CA GLN A 169 -10.22 9.48 -3.75
C GLN A 169 -10.36 8.98 -5.20
N THR A 170 -9.71 7.85 -5.50
CA THR A 170 -9.56 7.35 -6.86
C THR A 170 -9.79 5.85 -6.93
N ILE A 171 -10.03 5.37 -8.15
CA ILE A 171 -10.15 3.96 -8.49
C ILE A 171 -8.95 3.61 -9.37
N PHE A 172 -8.23 2.54 -9.01
CA PHE A 172 -7.12 2.05 -9.82
C PHE A 172 -7.66 1.03 -10.84
N PRO A 173 -7.58 1.33 -12.15
CA PRO A 173 -8.11 0.46 -13.17
C PRO A 173 -7.32 -0.84 -13.30
N GLY A 174 -8.02 -1.90 -13.70
CA GLY A 174 -7.41 -3.18 -14.05
C GLY A 174 -7.34 -4.16 -12.89
N ASN A 175 -6.69 -5.29 -13.12
CA ASN A 175 -6.47 -6.31 -12.10
C ASN A 175 -5.18 -5.98 -11.34
N ALA A 176 -5.23 -6.12 -10.01
CA ALA A 176 -4.04 -5.99 -9.19
C ALA A 176 -3.02 -7.09 -9.53
N VAL A 177 -1.75 -6.73 -9.60
CA VAL A 177 -0.65 -7.68 -9.86
C VAL A 177 0.17 -7.84 -8.59
N ALA A 178 0.83 -6.79 -8.12
CA ALA A 178 1.64 -6.84 -6.91
C ALA A 178 1.85 -5.47 -6.25
N ALA A 179 2.13 -5.48 -4.96
CA ALA A 179 2.59 -4.32 -4.21
C ALA A 179 3.88 -4.64 -3.46
N ASN A 180 4.88 -3.77 -3.53
CA ASN A 180 6.17 -3.99 -2.88
C ASN A 180 6.74 -2.69 -2.32
N LEU A 181 7.56 -2.80 -1.29
CA LEU A 181 8.24 -1.67 -0.69
C LEU A 181 9.52 -1.32 -1.44
N PHE A 182 9.84 -0.03 -1.47
CA PHE A 182 11.14 0.49 -1.87
C PHE A 182 11.73 1.39 -0.76
N TYR A 183 13.00 1.76 -0.92
CA TYR A 183 13.77 2.49 0.08
C TYR A 183 14.16 3.87 -0.44
N ASN A 184 14.34 4.81 0.48
CA ASN A 184 15.00 6.07 0.19
C ASN A 184 16.54 5.92 0.24
N GLY A 185 17.25 6.96 -0.21
CA GLY A 185 18.72 6.95 -0.29
C GLY A 185 19.47 6.75 1.04
N ASP A 186 18.80 6.84 2.19
CA ASP A 186 19.34 6.53 3.51
C ASP A 186 19.14 5.07 3.94
N GLY A 187 18.52 4.24 3.09
CA GLY A 187 18.20 2.84 3.38
C GLY A 187 16.98 2.65 4.29
N SER A 188 16.23 3.71 4.60
CA SER A 188 14.93 3.62 5.28
C SER A 188 13.80 3.32 4.28
N ARG A 189 12.80 2.55 4.69
CA ARG A 189 11.62 2.25 3.86
C ARG A 189 10.75 3.50 3.79
N PHE A 190 10.43 3.98 2.59
CA PHE A 190 9.69 5.24 2.45
C PHE A 190 8.45 5.14 1.57
N GLY A 191 8.42 4.19 0.64
CA GLY A 191 7.28 4.10 -0.28
C GLY A 191 6.93 2.68 -0.72
N LEU A 192 5.79 2.63 -1.39
CA LEU A 192 5.13 1.44 -1.89
C LEU A 192 4.96 1.59 -3.39
N SER A 193 5.42 0.62 -4.17
CA SER A 193 5.08 0.48 -5.58
C SER A 193 3.92 -0.49 -5.72
N PHE A 194 2.85 -0.08 -6.41
CA PHE A 194 1.67 -0.90 -6.69
C PHE A 194 1.48 -1.04 -8.20
N PHE A 195 1.41 -2.27 -8.68
CA PHE A 195 1.30 -2.61 -10.09
C PHE A 195 -0.05 -3.26 -10.37
N THR A 196 -0.68 -2.81 -11.45
CA THR A 196 -1.87 -3.42 -12.05
C THR A 196 -1.55 -3.82 -13.49
N ASP A 197 -2.41 -4.61 -14.12
CA ASP A 197 -2.29 -4.91 -15.56
C ASP A 197 -2.56 -3.71 -16.48
N LYS A 198 -2.88 -2.52 -15.92
CA LYS A 198 -3.13 -1.28 -16.65
C LYS A 198 -2.26 -0.10 -16.20
N GLY A 199 -1.46 -0.24 -15.15
CA GLY A 199 -0.68 0.89 -14.64
C GLY A 199 0.22 0.53 -13.46
N SER A 200 0.99 1.53 -13.03
CA SER A 200 1.84 1.47 -11.86
C SER A 200 1.77 2.77 -11.07
N TYR A 201 1.73 2.64 -9.76
CA TYR A 201 1.48 3.73 -8.81
C TYR A 201 2.53 3.68 -7.69
N ARG A 202 2.93 4.84 -7.18
CA ARG A 202 3.76 4.92 -5.97
C ARG A 202 3.03 5.67 -4.88
N PHE A 203 3.07 5.11 -3.68
CA PHE A 203 2.47 5.70 -2.50
C PHE A 203 3.50 5.90 -1.39
N SER A 204 3.28 6.91 -0.55
CA SER A 204 3.92 7.01 0.75
C SER A 204 3.52 5.79 1.57
N ALA A 205 4.51 5.10 2.15
CA ALA A 205 4.21 3.99 3.04
C ALA A 205 3.48 4.45 4.30
N ASN A 206 3.67 5.71 4.72
CA ASN A 206 3.12 6.23 5.98
C ASN A 206 1.62 6.48 5.93
N ASP A 207 1.04 6.71 4.77
CA ASP A 207 -0.32 7.25 4.67
C ASP A 207 -1.08 6.83 3.40
N PHE A 208 -0.42 6.10 2.49
CA PHE A 208 -0.95 5.64 1.19
C PHE A 208 -1.33 6.76 0.22
N LEU A 209 -0.93 8.01 0.47
CA LEU A 209 -1.06 9.10 -0.50
C LEU A 209 -0.10 8.86 -1.66
N VAL A 210 -0.53 9.17 -2.89
CA VAL A 210 0.33 9.14 -4.08
C VAL A 210 1.55 10.02 -3.82
N SER A 211 2.73 9.42 -3.92
CA SER A 211 3.99 10.09 -3.63
C SER A 211 4.89 10.22 -4.86
N GLY A 212 4.48 9.65 -5.99
CA GLY A 212 5.21 9.72 -7.26
C GLY A 212 4.73 8.66 -8.25
N LYS A 213 5.58 8.31 -9.20
CA LYS A 213 5.21 7.43 -10.32
C LYS A 213 6.31 6.45 -10.71
N SER A 214 5.91 5.24 -11.07
CA SER A 214 6.73 4.33 -11.89
C SER A 214 6.33 4.46 -13.35
N THR A 215 7.28 4.75 -14.22
CA THR A 215 7.10 4.67 -15.67
C THR A 215 7.61 3.33 -16.16
N ILE A 216 6.73 2.52 -16.75
CA ILE A 216 7.02 1.17 -17.24
C ILE A 216 6.72 1.06 -18.74
N SER A 217 7.47 0.20 -19.43
CA SER A 217 7.33 -0.10 -20.86
C SER A 217 6.71 -1.49 -21.12
N PHE A 218 6.20 -2.13 -20.07
CA PHE A 218 5.63 -3.48 -20.08
C PHE A 218 4.28 -3.50 -19.37
N THR A 219 3.45 -4.50 -19.69
CA THR A 219 2.21 -4.79 -18.97
C THR A 219 2.50 -5.80 -17.87
N PRO A 220 2.31 -5.45 -16.58
CA PRO A 220 2.50 -6.40 -15.48
C PRO A 220 1.60 -7.63 -15.62
N VAL A 221 2.18 -8.83 -15.50
CA VAL A 221 1.50 -10.12 -15.66
C VAL A 221 1.47 -10.86 -14.33
N LYS A 222 0.26 -11.12 -13.83
CA LYS A 222 0.02 -11.94 -12.63
C LYS A 222 0.74 -13.29 -12.74
N ASP A 223 1.29 -13.78 -11.63
CA ASP A 223 2.04 -15.06 -11.53
C ASP A 223 3.36 -15.14 -12.28
N LYS A 224 3.69 -14.13 -13.08
CA LYS A 224 4.97 -14.00 -13.77
C LYS A 224 5.69 -12.70 -13.42
N PHE A 225 5.28 -12.06 -12.33
CA PHE A 225 5.80 -10.82 -11.84
C PHE A 225 6.63 -11.04 -10.57
N ALA A 226 7.82 -10.46 -10.51
CA ALA A 226 8.59 -10.35 -9.28
C ALA A 226 9.25 -8.98 -9.21
N PHE A 227 9.34 -8.45 -7.99
CA PHE A 227 10.01 -7.19 -7.71
C PHE A 227 10.92 -7.38 -6.51
N SER A 228 12.11 -6.78 -6.56
CA SER A 228 12.90 -6.50 -5.36
C SER A 228 13.82 -5.32 -5.64
N VAL A 229 14.30 -4.71 -4.57
CA VAL A 229 15.40 -3.74 -4.64
C VAL A 229 16.74 -4.47 -4.55
N SER A 230 17.79 -3.90 -5.12
CA SER A 230 19.16 -4.38 -4.91
C SER A 230 19.51 -4.39 -3.43
N LYS A 231 20.56 -5.14 -3.05
CA LYS A 231 21.01 -5.20 -1.66
C LYS A 231 21.51 -3.84 -1.14
N PHE A 232 22.05 -3.00 -2.03
CA PHE A 232 22.38 -1.61 -1.73
C PHE A 232 21.17 -0.67 -1.72
N THR A 233 19.97 -1.16 -2.00
CA THR A 233 18.71 -0.39 -1.97
C THR A 233 18.69 0.83 -2.90
N THR A 234 19.42 0.76 -4.01
CA THR A 234 19.62 1.86 -4.97
C THR A 234 19.11 1.54 -6.37
N GLU A 235 18.75 0.29 -6.62
CA GLU A 235 18.24 -0.19 -7.90
C GLU A 235 16.98 -1.02 -7.65
N GLU A 236 15.98 -0.87 -8.50
CA GLU A 236 14.82 -1.75 -8.52
C GLU A 236 14.92 -2.70 -9.69
N TYR A 237 14.56 -3.96 -9.47
CA TYR A 237 14.48 -4.97 -10.51
C TYR A 237 13.07 -5.53 -10.56
N VAL A 238 12.50 -5.55 -11.77
CA VAL A 238 11.24 -6.22 -12.08
C VAL A 238 11.49 -7.34 -13.07
N ILE A 239 11.04 -8.54 -12.72
CA ILE A 239 10.84 -9.63 -13.67
C ILE A 239 9.38 -9.60 -14.06
N ASN A 240 9.10 -9.57 -15.37
CA ASN A 240 7.74 -9.64 -15.89
C ASN A 240 7.71 -10.51 -17.14
N ASP A 241 6.94 -11.61 -17.08
CA ASP A 241 6.82 -12.61 -18.16
C ASP A 241 8.18 -13.07 -18.71
N GLY A 242 9.12 -13.33 -17.78
CA GLY A 242 10.47 -13.81 -18.11
C GLY A 242 11.46 -12.74 -18.56
N GLY A 243 11.02 -11.51 -18.82
CA GLY A 243 11.88 -10.35 -19.11
C GLY A 243 12.36 -9.64 -17.84
N LEU A 244 13.56 -9.06 -17.87
CA LEU A 244 14.12 -8.25 -16.78
C LEU A 244 14.08 -6.75 -17.13
N TYR A 245 13.68 -5.95 -16.16
CA TYR A 245 13.62 -4.49 -16.24
C TYR A 245 14.27 -3.91 -14.98
N ALA A 246 15.00 -2.81 -15.12
CA ALA A 246 15.71 -2.18 -14.00
C ALA A 246 15.45 -0.67 -13.95
N ALA A 247 15.50 -0.10 -12.75
CA ALA A 247 15.43 1.35 -12.54
C ALA A 247 16.43 1.77 -11.46
N SER A 248 17.00 2.97 -11.59
CA SER A 248 17.82 3.56 -10.53
C SER A 248 16.96 4.41 -9.60
N MET A 249 17.19 4.29 -8.29
CA MET A 249 16.54 5.07 -7.24
C MET A 249 17.44 6.18 -6.67
N LEU A 250 18.66 6.35 -7.19
CA LEU A 250 19.67 7.23 -6.58
C LEU A 250 19.27 8.71 -6.55
N ASN A 251 18.60 9.18 -7.61
CA ASN A 251 18.32 10.61 -7.79
C ASN A 251 16.89 10.98 -7.37
N ASP A 252 15.91 10.17 -7.77
CA ASP A 252 14.50 10.38 -7.47
C ASP A 252 13.83 9.02 -7.23
N PRO A 253 13.88 8.49 -5.98
CA PRO A 253 13.22 7.24 -5.64
C PRO A 253 11.70 7.35 -5.72
N ALA A 254 11.12 8.55 -5.73
CA ALA A 254 9.68 8.74 -5.86
C ALA A 254 9.22 8.69 -7.32
N ASN A 255 10.05 9.08 -8.29
CA ASN A 255 9.73 9.04 -9.71
C ASN A 255 10.80 8.27 -10.50
N VAL A 256 10.56 6.96 -10.70
CA VAL A 256 11.49 6.10 -11.43
C VAL A 256 10.97 5.77 -12.82
N THR A 257 11.88 5.68 -13.77
CA THR A 257 11.61 5.11 -15.10
C THR A 257 12.36 3.80 -15.23
N TYR A 258 11.62 2.73 -15.48
CA TYR A 258 12.22 1.44 -15.79
C TYR A 258 12.81 1.44 -17.19
N SER A 259 13.92 0.72 -17.33
CA SER A 259 14.53 0.42 -18.62
C SER A 259 13.53 -0.26 -19.57
N ALA A 260 13.88 -0.33 -20.85
CA ALA A 260 13.34 -1.39 -21.70
C ALA A 260 13.76 -2.77 -21.14
N ARG A 261 13.19 -3.85 -21.68
CA ARG A 261 13.64 -5.21 -21.36
C ARG A 261 15.15 -5.29 -21.59
N LEU A 262 15.91 -5.70 -20.58
CA LEU A 262 17.35 -5.82 -20.70
C LEU A 262 17.70 -6.84 -21.78
N ASP A 263 18.74 -6.52 -22.56
CA ASP A 263 19.12 -7.31 -23.72
C ASP A 263 19.57 -8.73 -23.34
N GLY A 264 19.42 -9.63 -24.30
CA GLY A 264 19.83 -11.02 -24.19
C GLY A 264 18.70 -12.02 -24.38
N ASP A 265 19.10 -13.22 -24.73
CA ASP A 265 18.21 -14.37 -24.86
C ASP A 265 18.14 -15.14 -23.53
N TYR A 266 17.00 -15.05 -22.86
CA TYR A 266 16.76 -15.65 -21.55
C TYR A 266 15.25 -15.71 -21.26
N ASN A 267 14.86 -16.56 -20.30
CA ASN A 267 13.53 -16.59 -19.74
C ASN A 267 13.62 -16.76 -18.22
N LEU A 268 13.46 -15.67 -17.47
CA LEU A 268 13.69 -15.68 -16.03
C LEU A 268 12.52 -16.30 -15.24
N TYR A 269 12.86 -17.09 -14.22
CA TYR A 269 11.92 -17.43 -13.15
C TYR A 269 11.56 -16.18 -12.33
N PRO A 270 10.30 -15.96 -11.92
CA PRO A 270 9.88 -14.76 -11.19
C PRO A 270 10.38 -14.74 -9.74
N LYS A 271 11.68 -14.50 -9.57
CA LYS A 271 12.35 -14.21 -8.29
C LYS A 271 13.58 -13.35 -8.52
N VAL A 272 13.64 -12.22 -7.83
CA VAL A 272 14.86 -11.42 -7.71
C VAL A 272 15.65 -11.91 -6.49
N ILE A 273 16.93 -12.24 -6.67
CA ILE A 273 17.78 -12.86 -5.65
C ILE A 273 18.81 -11.84 -5.17
N THR A 274 18.56 -11.25 -4.01
CA THR A 274 19.36 -10.16 -3.42
C THR A 274 20.41 -10.68 -2.43
N SER A 275 21.07 -11.79 -2.78
CA SER A 275 21.98 -12.49 -1.88
C SER A 275 23.33 -11.79 -1.70
N ALA A 276 23.79 -11.02 -2.68
CA ALA A 276 25.11 -10.38 -2.71
C ALA A 276 25.02 -8.85 -2.74
N LEU A 277 26.06 -8.18 -2.25
CA LEU A 277 26.12 -6.71 -2.13
C LEU A 277 26.17 -6.04 -3.52
N PHE A 278 27.18 -6.33 -4.33
CA PHE A 278 27.43 -5.64 -5.60
C PHE A 278 26.86 -6.35 -6.83
N SER A 279 25.94 -7.29 -6.63
CA SER A 279 25.32 -8.05 -7.72
C SER A 279 23.95 -8.57 -7.30
N THR A 280 22.98 -8.44 -8.19
CA THR A 280 21.65 -9.04 -8.02
C THR A 280 21.54 -10.25 -8.94
N TYR A 281 21.10 -11.39 -8.41
CA TYR A 281 21.04 -12.65 -9.14
C TYR A 281 19.62 -12.95 -9.62
N PHE A 282 19.55 -13.72 -10.68
CA PHE A 282 18.35 -14.17 -11.36
C PHE A 282 18.56 -15.61 -11.83
N TYR A 283 17.47 -16.31 -12.11
CA TYR A 283 17.55 -17.66 -12.66
C TYR A 283 16.87 -17.73 -14.02
N ASP A 284 17.63 -18.16 -15.01
CA ASP A 284 17.17 -18.34 -16.39
C ASP A 284 16.74 -19.78 -16.61
N ASN A 285 15.44 -19.99 -16.71
CA ASN A 285 14.83 -21.29 -16.98
C ASN A 285 15.06 -21.75 -18.43
N LYS A 286 15.37 -20.86 -19.37
CA LYS A 286 15.65 -21.25 -20.77
C LYS A 286 16.96 -22.01 -20.86
N TYR A 287 18.02 -21.47 -20.27
CA TYR A 287 19.36 -22.06 -20.28
C TYR A 287 19.76 -22.75 -18.96
N LYS A 288 18.84 -22.86 -18.00
CA LYS A 288 18.98 -23.61 -16.74
C LYS A 288 20.20 -23.19 -15.90
N ARG A 289 20.36 -21.88 -15.74
CA ARG A 289 21.54 -21.26 -15.11
C ARG A 289 21.18 -20.00 -14.33
N PHE A 290 22.03 -19.64 -13.38
CA PHE A 290 21.96 -18.33 -12.76
C PHE A 290 22.58 -17.27 -13.67
N MET A 291 21.99 -16.08 -13.63
CA MET A 291 22.49 -14.85 -14.24
C MET A 291 22.58 -13.77 -13.16
N TYR A 292 23.32 -12.70 -13.42
CA TYR A 292 23.41 -11.59 -12.48
C TYR A 292 23.52 -10.25 -13.20
N VAL A 293 23.10 -9.19 -12.51
CA VAL A 293 23.36 -7.81 -12.90
C VAL A 293 24.39 -7.24 -11.92
N PRO A 294 25.60 -6.86 -12.39
CA PRO A 294 26.53 -6.06 -11.61
C PRO A 294 25.93 -4.71 -11.24
N PHE A 295 26.24 -4.23 -10.04
CA PHE A 295 25.81 -2.91 -9.56
C PHE A 295 26.15 -1.80 -10.58
N GLY A 296 25.16 -0.96 -10.89
CA GLY A 296 25.27 0.19 -11.79
C GLY A 296 25.32 -0.13 -13.28
N SER A 297 25.32 -1.41 -13.68
CA SER A 297 25.53 -1.79 -15.09
C SER A 297 24.25 -1.96 -15.90
N PHE A 298 23.13 -2.31 -15.24
CA PHE A 298 21.89 -2.78 -15.88
C PHE A 298 22.13 -3.74 -17.05
N SER A 299 23.14 -4.60 -16.92
CA SER A 299 23.51 -5.60 -17.92
C SER A 299 23.34 -6.99 -17.31
N LEU A 300 22.49 -7.82 -17.90
CA LEU A 300 22.24 -9.18 -17.42
C LEU A 300 23.26 -10.15 -18.01
N ILE A 301 24.09 -10.74 -17.15
CA ILE A 301 25.26 -11.54 -17.55
C ILE A 301 25.12 -12.96 -16.99
N PRO A 302 25.43 -14.03 -17.77
CA PRO A 302 25.51 -15.37 -17.25
C PRO A 302 26.55 -15.49 -16.13
N THR A 303 26.22 -16.24 -15.07
CA THR A 303 27.21 -16.54 -14.03
C THR A 303 28.22 -17.57 -14.52
N PHE A 304 29.47 -17.44 -14.06
CA PHE A 304 30.47 -18.50 -14.16
C PHE A 304 30.41 -19.34 -12.89
N GLY A 305 30.31 -20.66 -13.03
CA GLY A 305 30.29 -21.58 -11.89
C GLY A 305 31.35 -22.66 -12.00
N SER A 306 31.50 -23.43 -10.94
CA SER A 306 32.44 -24.56 -10.85
C SER A 306 31.67 -25.85 -10.59
N SER A 307 32.11 -26.96 -11.20
CA SER A 307 31.64 -28.31 -10.87
C SER A 307 32.12 -28.80 -9.49
N SER A 308 33.10 -28.14 -8.87
CA SER A 308 33.57 -28.44 -7.51
C SER A 308 32.72 -27.85 -6.39
N ALA A 309 31.78 -26.94 -6.72
CA ALA A 309 30.82 -26.40 -5.76
C ALA A 309 29.66 -27.40 -5.53
N ALA A 310 28.80 -27.13 -4.53
CA ALA A 310 27.63 -27.97 -4.24
C ALA A 310 26.71 -28.16 -5.48
N PHE A 311 26.68 -27.17 -6.36
CA PHE A 311 26.17 -27.26 -7.73
C PHE A 311 26.82 -26.15 -8.59
N ASN A 312 26.84 -26.35 -9.90
CA ASN A 312 27.36 -25.35 -10.83
C ASN A 312 26.29 -24.30 -11.14
N ILE A 313 26.45 -23.06 -10.66
CA ILE A 313 25.50 -21.97 -10.91
C ILE A 313 25.41 -21.55 -12.38
N GLY A 314 26.49 -21.70 -13.15
CA GLY A 314 26.51 -21.38 -14.58
C GLY A 314 25.83 -22.44 -15.44
N ASN A 315 25.58 -23.63 -14.90
CA ASN A 315 24.83 -24.71 -15.56
C ASN A 315 24.30 -25.69 -14.51
N THR A 316 23.07 -25.48 -14.07
CA THR A 316 22.44 -26.35 -13.07
C THR A 316 21.76 -27.58 -13.69
N GLY A 317 21.46 -27.55 -14.99
CA GLY A 317 20.74 -28.60 -15.70
C GLY A 317 19.25 -28.76 -15.33
N MET A 318 18.73 -27.95 -14.40
CA MET A 318 17.37 -28.08 -13.85
C MET A 318 16.46 -26.89 -14.19
N LEU A 319 15.15 -27.02 -14.00
CA LEU A 319 14.22 -25.89 -14.03
C LEU A 319 13.99 -25.38 -12.61
N MET A 320 14.03 -24.08 -12.37
CA MET A 320 13.54 -23.52 -11.12
C MET A 320 12.01 -23.47 -11.16
N VAL A 321 11.39 -24.05 -10.14
CA VAL A 321 9.92 -24.12 -9.98
C VAL A 321 9.45 -23.55 -8.64
N GLY A 322 10.38 -23.20 -7.76
CA GLY A 322 10.11 -22.54 -6.48
C GLY A 322 11.32 -21.75 -6.03
N ALA A 323 11.10 -20.62 -5.35
CA ALA A 323 12.17 -19.86 -4.73
C ALA A 323 11.66 -19.09 -3.51
N MET A 324 12.47 -19.01 -2.47
CA MET A 324 12.09 -18.38 -1.20
C MET A 324 13.30 -17.77 -0.50
N ASP A 325 13.02 -16.76 0.31
CA ASP A 325 14.02 -16.20 1.22
C ASP A 325 14.30 -17.24 2.32
N GLY A 326 15.57 -17.45 2.64
CA GLY A 326 16.04 -18.29 3.72
C GLY A 326 16.56 -17.45 4.89
N VAL A 327 17.49 -18.03 5.65
CA VAL A 327 18.06 -17.36 6.84
C VAL A 327 18.70 -16.03 6.47
N LYS A 328 18.28 -14.96 7.15
CA LYS A 328 18.85 -13.62 7.01
C LYS A 328 19.59 -13.26 8.28
N THR A 329 20.89 -13.03 8.16
CA THR A 329 21.73 -12.45 9.20
C THR A 329 22.20 -11.05 8.77
N ASN A 330 22.87 -10.32 9.66
CA ASN A 330 23.46 -9.02 9.31
C ASN A 330 24.55 -9.12 8.21
N SER A 331 25.12 -10.31 7.96
CA SER A 331 26.26 -10.50 7.06
C SER A 331 26.02 -11.51 5.93
N SER A 332 24.95 -12.30 5.97
CA SER A 332 24.61 -13.29 4.93
C SER A 332 23.10 -13.44 4.77
N GLU A 333 22.65 -13.54 3.53
CA GLU A 333 21.27 -13.91 3.20
C GLU A 333 21.29 -15.19 2.38
N ASP A 334 20.63 -16.20 2.92
CA ASP A 334 20.42 -17.46 2.24
C ASP A 334 19.14 -17.37 1.41
N PHE A 335 19.17 -18.00 0.25
CA PHE A 335 17.99 -18.22 -0.59
C PHE A 335 17.87 -19.71 -0.86
N PHE A 336 16.65 -20.21 -0.80
CA PHE A 336 16.33 -21.59 -1.16
C PHE A 336 15.58 -21.64 -2.48
N PHE A 337 15.87 -22.66 -3.27
CA PHE A 337 15.28 -22.88 -4.58
C PHE A 337 14.79 -24.32 -4.69
N VAL A 338 13.58 -24.50 -5.22
CA VAL A 338 13.08 -25.81 -5.62
C VAL A 338 13.34 -25.96 -7.10
N MET A 339 14.18 -26.92 -7.42
CA MET A 339 14.64 -27.25 -8.76
C MET A 339 13.96 -28.53 -9.23
N GLN A 340 13.71 -28.64 -10.53
CA GLN A 340 13.10 -29.80 -11.18
C GLN A 340 14.06 -30.35 -12.24
N ASP A 341 14.35 -31.65 -12.16
CA ASP A 341 15.11 -32.34 -13.21
C ASP A 341 14.22 -32.78 -14.39
N THR A 342 14.80 -33.48 -15.36
CA THR A 342 14.08 -33.98 -16.54
C THR A 342 13.08 -35.09 -16.24
N ASN A 343 13.22 -35.79 -15.11
CA ASN A 343 12.31 -36.85 -14.68
C ASN A 343 11.13 -36.29 -13.86
N GLY A 344 11.16 -35.00 -13.52
CA GLY A 344 10.18 -34.37 -12.66
C GLY A 344 10.52 -34.46 -11.17
N ASP A 345 11.68 -35.02 -10.81
CA ASP A 345 12.14 -35.06 -9.43
C ASP A 345 12.48 -33.65 -8.93
N ARG A 346 12.26 -33.42 -7.63
CA ARG A 346 12.47 -32.12 -6.99
C ARG A 346 13.75 -32.12 -6.16
N PHE A 347 14.48 -31.03 -6.25
CA PHE A 347 15.71 -30.80 -5.50
C PHE A 347 15.64 -29.45 -4.78
N LEU A 348 16.15 -29.42 -3.55
CA LEU A 348 16.34 -28.19 -2.79
C LEU A 348 17.77 -27.69 -3.00
N TYR A 349 17.91 -26.54 -3.65
CA TYR A 349 19.17 -25.84 -3.82
C TYR A 349 19.22 -24.63 -2.87
N SER A 350 20.42 -24.17 -2.52
CA SER A 350 20.56 -22.88 -1.85
C SER A 350 21.80 -22.08 -2.24
N LEU A 351 21.66 -20.75 -2.17
CA LEU A 351 22.73 -19.78 -2.35
C LEU A 351 22.90 -18.95 -1.10
N SER A 352 24.14 -18.66 -0.73
CA SER A 352 24.51 -17.67 0.29
C SER A 352 25.51 -16.70 -0.33
N GLY A 353 25.11 -15.45 -0.54
CA GLY A 353 25.82 -14.58 -1.49
C GLY A 353 25.81 -15.20 -2.90
N ALA A 354 27.00 -15.32 -3.50
CA ALA A 354 27.20 -16.02 -4.76
C ALA A 354 27.54 -17.52 -4.61
N SER A 355 27.62 -18.02 -3.37
CA SER A 355 28.14 -19.35 -3.09
C SER A 355 27.03 -20.41 -3.08
N PRO A 356 27.13 -21.47 -3.91
CA PRO A 356 26.28 -22.67 -3.81
C PRO A 356 26.50 -23.38 -2.48
N ARG A 357 25.42 -23.69 -1.75
CA ARG A 357 25.50 -24.30 -0.40
C ARG A 357 24.82 -25.66 -0.29
N LEU A 358 23.62 -25.81 -0.87
CA LEU A 358 22.85 -27.04 -0.78
C LEU A 358 22.49 -27.54 -2.19
N ASN A 359 22.53 -28.86 -2.34
CA ASN A 359 21.95 -29.61 -3.45
C ASN A 359 21.44 -30.93 -2.87
N GLN A 360 20.14 -31.01 -2.64
CA GLN A 360 19.52 -32.16 -1.98
C GLN A 360 18.27 -32.60 -2.75
N LYS A 361 18.21 -33.85 -3.19
CA LYS A 361 16.97 -34.44 -3.70
C LYS A 361 15.93 -34.47 -2.57
N MET A 362 14.74 -33.93 -2.84
CA MET A 362 13.63 -33.93 -1.89
C MET A 362 12.96 -35.29 -1.89
N LEU A 363 13.02 -36.00 -0.77
CA LEU A 363 12.41 -37.32 -0.59
C LEU A 363 11.14 -37.21 0.27
N ASN A 364 10.30 -38.25 0.20
CA ASN A 364 9.09 -38.39 1.03
C ASN A 364 8.24 -37.10 1.08
N SER A 365 8.09 -36.45 -0.07
CA SER A 365 7.47 -35.14 -0.20
C SER A 365 6.15 -35.26 -0.97
N PRO A 366 5.04 -35.67 -0.30
CA PRO A 366 3.75 -35.85 -0.95
C PRO A 366 3.31 -34.60 -1.73
N GLU A 367 2.78 -34.80 -2.92
CA GLU A 367 2.26 -33.76 -3.81
C GLU A 367 3.25 -32.62 -4.18
N ILE A 368 4.55 -32.76 -3.92
CA ILE A 368 5.54 -31.72 -4.24
C ILE A 368 5.58 -31.35 -5.73
N ALA A 369 5.23 -32.29 -6.60
CA ALA A 369 5.11 -32.06 -8.04
C ALA A 369 4.02 -31.02 -8.38
N SER A 370 2.97 -30.94 -7.57
CA SER A 370 1.82 -30.03 -7.72
C SER A 370 1.97 -28.75 -6.90
N ALA A 371 3.08 -28.55 -6.19
CA ALA A 371 3.30 -27.37 -5.37
C ALA A 371 3.47 -26.11 -6.24
N LYS A 372 2.79 -25.04 -5.86
CA LYS A 372 2.74 -23.76 -6.60
C LYS A 372 3.25 -22.57 -5.80
N SER A 373 3.33 -22.68 -4.48
CA SER A 373 3.82 -21.62 -3.61
C SER A 373 4.71 -22.18 -2.50
N PHE A 374 5.70 -21.40 -2.10
CA PHE A 374 6.74 -21.83 -1.18
C PHE A 374 7.11 -20.71 -0.21
N ALA A 375 7.44 -21.10 1.01
CA ALA A 375 8.01 -20.23 2.04
C ALA A 375 9.06 -21.02 2.82
N ALA A 376 10.02 -20.34 3.44
CA ALA A 376 10.95 -20.98 4.36
C ALA A 376 10.98 -20.23 5.69
N SER A 377 11.35 -20.94 6.75
CA SER A 377 11.71 -20.29 8.00
C SER A 377 13.04 -19.54 7.82
N LEU A 378 13.12 -18.33 8.37
CA LEU A 378 14.37 -17.54 8.33
C LEU A 378 15.30 -17.87 9.51
N THR A 379 14.93 -18.83 10.36
CA THR A 379 15.72 -19.23 11.54
C THR A 379 15.85 -20.75 11.67
N LEU A 380 14.89 -21.50 11.15
CA LEU A 380 14.89 -22.96 11.14
C LEU A 380 15.20 -23.47 9.73
N ARG A 381 15.83 -24.64 9.64
CA ARG A 381 16.05 -25.34 8.36
C ARG A 381 14.78 -26.06 7.91
N GLN A 382 13.73 -25.28 7.68
CA GLN A 382 12.39 -25.76 7.37
C GLN A 382 11.80 -25.00 6.20
N LEU A 383 11.10 -25.73 5.34
CA LEU A 383 10.46 -25.22 4.14
C LEU A 383 8.99 -25.60 4.17
N TYR A 384 8.14 -24.71 3.68
CA TYR A 384 6.72 -24.91 3.52
C TYR A 384 6.42 -24.87 2.03
N TYR A 385 5.63 -25.82 1.55
CA TYR A 385 5.13 -25.80 0.20
C TYR A 385 3.61 -25.99 0.21
N ALA A 386 2.96 -25.36 -0.75
CA ALA A 386 1.51 -25.41 -0.88
C ALA A 386 1.11 -25.90 -2.28
N THR A 387 0.16 -26.83 -2.31
CA THR A 387 -0.60 -27.17 -3.51
C THR A 387 -1.79 -26.22 -3.64
N ASP A 388 -2.81 -26.58 -4.41
CA ASP A 388 -4.00 -25.73 -4.56
C ASP A 388 -4.77 -25.55 -3.25
N ASN A 389 -4.78 -26.54 -2.34
CA ASN A 389 -5.58 -26.46 -1.12
C ASN A 389 -4.90 -27.03 0.13
N SER A 390 -3.64 -27.47 0.04
CA SER A 390 -2.95 -28.09 1.18
C SER A 390 -1.58 -27.46 1.42
N ILE A 391 -1.19 -27.39 2.69
CA ILE A 391 0.10 -26.89 3.16
C ILE A 391 0.88 -28.05 3.74
N TYR A 392 2.14 -28.15 3.37
CA TYR A 392 3.08 -29.16 3.84
C TYR A 392 4.29 -28.50 4.48
N LEU A 393 4.85 -29.14 5.50
CA LEU A 393 6.17 -28.84 6.06
C LEU A 393 7.16 -29.86 5.52
N TYR A 394 8.20 -29.39 4.84
CA TYR A 394 9.39 -30.15 4.51
C TYR A 394 10.51 -29.83 5.51
N ASP A 395 10.95 -30.85 6.24
CA ASP A 395 12.10 -30.76 7.13
C ASP A 395 13.36 -31.10 6.34
N ILE A 396 14.29 -30.13 6.23
CA ILE A 396 15.48 -30.27 5.40
C ILE A 396 16.41 -31.36 5.97
N LEU A 397 16.51 -31.45 7.30
CA LEU A 397 17.40 -32.41 7.97
C LEU A 397 16.84 -33.83 7.91
N ALA A 398 15.53 -33.99 8.12
CA ALA A 398 14.87 -35.29 8.02
C ALA A 398 14.66 -35.75 6.56
N ASN A 399 14.80 -34.85 5.58
CA ASN A 399 14.56 -35.09 4.16
C ASN A 399 13.20 -35.75 3.90
N SER A 400 12.17 -35.17 4.52
CA SER A 400 10.80 -35.69 4.46
C SER A 400 9.81 -34.56 4.70
N ALA A 401 8.61 -34.68 4.13
CA ALA A 401 7.53 -33.73 4.37
C ALA A 401 6.32 -34.39 5.04
N LYS A 402 5.55 -33.55 5.71
CA LYS A 402 4.24 -33.92 6.29
C LYS A 402 3.19 -32.89 5.96
N LEU A 403 1.96 -33.35 5.76
CA LEU A 403 0.78 -32.50 5.64
C LEU A 403 0.58 -31.75 6.97
N LEU A 404 0.36 -30.43 6.88
CA LEU A 404 0.06 -29.59 8.02
C LEU A 404 -1.42 -29.20 8.07
N TYR A 405 -2.00 -28.87 6.92
CA TYR A 405 -3.37 -28.36 6.84
C TYR A 405 -3.94 -28.54 5.44
N THR A 406 -5.23 -28.87 5.36
CA THR A 406 -6.00 -28.90 4.12
C THR A 406 -7.19 -27.98 4.29
N PHE A 407 -7.33 -27.03 3.37
CA PHE A 407 -8.44 -26.08 3.38
C PHE A 407 -9.75 -26.76 2.94
N PRO A 408 -10.91 -26.21 3.35
CA PRO A 408 -12.20 -26.65 2.83
C PRO A 408 -12.28 -26.59 1.30
N SER A 409 -13.09 -27.47 0.72
CA SER A 409 -13.35 -27.50 -0.72
C SER A 409 -13.73 -26.12 -1.26
N GLY A 410 -13.22 -25.78 -2.45
CA GLY A 410 -13.43 -24.47 -3.08
C GLY A 410 -12.42 -23.38 -2.67
N THR A 411 -11.54 -23.64 -1.70
CA THR A 411 -10.43 -22.75 -1.38
C THR A 411 -9.22 -23.04 -2.25
N GLN A 412 -8.67 -22.00 -2.89
CA GLN A 412 -7.46 -22.07 -3.70
C GLN A 412 -6.37 -21.18 -3.08
N ILE A 413 -5.30 -21.80 -2.59
CA ILE A 413 -4.12 -21.11 -2.08
C ILE A 413 -3.48 -20.34 -3.22
N LYS A 414 -3.38 -19.03 -3.04
CA LYS A 414 -2.71 -18.14 -3.98
C LYS A 414 -1.22 -18.02 -3.69
N GLN A 415 -0.89 -17.79 -2.44
CA GLN A 415 0.47 -17.52 -2.02
C GLN A 415 0.65 -17.85 -0.54
N ILE A 416 1.80 -18.42 -0.19
CA ILE A 416 2.24 -18.54 1.20
C ILE A 416 3.49 -17.69 1.42
N GLN A 417 3.60 -17.05 2.58
CA GLN A 417 4.79 -16.32 3.01
C GLN A 417 5.02 -16.51 4.52
N MET A 418 6.28 -16.54 4.93
CA MET A 418 6.65 -16.50 6.34
C MET A 418 6.79 -15.03 6.77
N ASP A 419 6.21 -14.67 7.91
CA ASP A 419 6.46 -13.37 8.53
C ASP A 419 7.96 -13.25 8.83
N GLN A 420 8.56 -12.22 8.26
CA GLN A 420 10.01 -12.05 8.32
C GLN A 420 10.52 -11.49 9.65
N THR A 421 9.64 -11.14 10.59
CA THR A 421 10.02 -10.62 11.91
C THR A 421 10.19 -11.70 12.94
N ASP A 422 9.31 -12.70 12.97
CA ASP A 422 9.32 -13.76 13.97
C ASP A 422 9.69 -15.13 13.39
N SER A 423 9.52 -15.35 12.08
CA SER A 423 9.61 -16.68 11.44
C SER A 423 8.73 -17.75 12.10
N LYS A 424 7.65 -17.32 12.76
CA LYS A 424 6.68 -18.15 13.49
C LYS A 424 5.25 -17.93 13.02
N THR A 425 5.03 -17.04 12.07
CA THR A 425 3.72 -16.81 11.48
C THR A 425 3.75 -17.10 9.99
N LEU A 426 3.15 -18.22 9.57
CA LEU A 426 2.93 -18.53 8.16
C LEU A 426 1.63 -17.86 7.72
N VAL A 427 1.73 -16.97 6.73
CA VAL A 427 0.60 -16.21 6.18
C VAL A 427 0.23 -16.77 4.82
N VAL A 428 -1.06 -17.01 4.63
CA VAL A 428 -1.59 -17.67 3.43
C VAL A 428 -2.68 -16.81 2.84
N ALA A 429 -2.46 -16.33 1.62
CA ALA A 429 -3.50 -15.76 0.79
C ALA A 429 -4.20 -16.88 0.03
N ALA A 430 -5.53 -16.90 0.06
CA ALA A 430 -6.31 -17.85 -0.72
C ALA A 430 -7.56 -17.18 -1.30
N ASN A 431 -8.05 -17.72 -2.41
CA ASN A 431 -9.25 -17.26 -3.10
C ASN A 431 -10.35 -18.33 -3.03
N GLN A 432 -11.58 -17.87 -2.94
CA GLN A 432 -12.80 -18.65 -3.02
C GLN A 432 -13.79 -17.94 -3.96
N ALA A 433 -14.90 -18.58 -4.30
CA ALA A 433 -15.94 -17.97 -5.14
C ALA A 433 -16.48 -16.65 -4.56
N THR A 434 -16.48 -16.50 -3.23
CA THR A 434 -16.98 -15.31 -2.53
C THR A 434 -15.95 -14.18 -2.41
N GLY A 435 -14.70 -14.39 -2.83
CA GLY A 435 -13.60 -13.42 -2.69
C GLY A 435 -12.35 -14.02 -2.07
N GLY A 436 -11.42 -13.14 -1.72
CA GLY A 436 -10.13 -13.49 -1.13
C GLY A 436 -10.12 -13.43 0.39
N SER A 437 -9.30 -14.30 0.97
CA SER A 437 -9.07 -14.40 2.41
C SER A 437 -7.56 -14.49 2.71
N VAL A 438 -7.15 -13.92 3.82
CA VAL A 438 -5.79 -14.07 4.36
C VAL A 438 -5.85 -14.81 5.69
N TYR A 439 -5.14 -15.92 5.78
CA TYR A 439 -5.05 -16.78 6.96
C TYR A 439 -3.69 -16.63 7.62
N PHE A 440 -3.67 -16.60 8.95
CA PHE A 440 -2.47 -16.52 9.76
C PHE A 440 -2.35 -17.79 10.59
N PHE A 441 -1.29 -18.55 10.34
CA PHE A 441 -0.99 -19.77 11.08
C PHE A 441 0.20 -19.52 12.00
N LYS A 442 0.04 -19.82 13.29
CA LYS A 442 1.17 -19.84 14.22
C LYS A 442 1.91 -21.16 14.11
N VAL A 443 3.23 -21.07 14.07
CA VAL A 443 4.13 -22.20 13.91
C VAL A 443 4.99 -22.33 15.15
N ASN A 444 5.10 -23.54 15.69
CA ASN A 444 5.95 -23.82 16.84
C ASN A 444 7.41 -24.08 16.42
N ASN A 445 8.30 -24.32 17.39
CA ASN A 445 9.73 -24.56 17.12
C ASN A 445 10.00 -25.85 16.32
N LEU A 446 9.01 -26.73 16.18
CA LEU A 446 9.09 -27.94 15.33
C LEU A 446 8.57 -27.70 13.91
N GLY A 447 8.22 -26.46 13.55
CA GLY A 447 7.69 -26.12 12.23
C GLY A 447 6.24 -26.52 12.00
N THR A 448 5.55 -27.02 13.02
CA THR A 448 4.14 -27.43 12.90
C THR A 448 3.19 -26.32 13.26
N ILE A 449 2.01 -26.33 12.62
CA ILE A 449 0.90 -25.42 12.93
C ILE A 449 0.40 -25.71 14.36
N THR A 450 0.43 -24.68 15.20
CA THR A 450 -0.13 -24.74 16.56
C THR A 450 -1.63 -24.98 16.49
N ASN A 451 -2.16 -25.85 17.37
CA ASN A 451 -3.59 -26.22 17.42
C ASN A 451 -4.16 -26.86 16.14
N GLY A 452 -3.32 -27.20 15.15
CA GLY A 452 -3.76 -27.85 13.90
C GLY A 452 -4.64 -26.98 13.00
N THR A 453 -4.73 -25.67 13.23
CA THR A 453 -5.55 -24.75 12.42
C THR A 453 -4.98 -23.32 12.45
N TYR A 454 -5.55 -22.42 11.65
CA TYR A 454 -5.18 -21.01 11.65
C TYR A 454 -5.56 -20.32 12.97
N ASP A 455 -4.74 -19.34 13.36
CA ASP A 455 -4.96 -18.46 14.52
C ASP A 455 -5.95 -17.35 14.19
N GLN A 456 -5.86 -16.80 12.97
CA GLN A 456 -6.74 -15.75 12.47
C GLN A 456 -7.06 -15.95 10.99
N LYS A 457 -8.24 -15.48 10.59
CA LYS A 457 -8.70 -15.44 9.21
C LYS A 457 -9.33 -14.06 8.96
N ILE A 458 -8.88 -13.41 7.90
CA ILE A 458 -9.43 -12.13 7.45
C ILE A 458 -10.06 -12.35 6.08
N ASP A 459 -11.37 -12.15 6.00
CA ASP A 459 -12.17 -12.20 4.78
C ASP A 459 -12.44 -10.78 4.24
N GLY A 460 -13.15 -10.67 3.11
CA GLY A 460 -13.66 -9.40 2.59
C GLY A 460 -12.78 -8.73 1.54
N PHE A 461 -11.68 -9.36 1.13
CA PHE A 461 -10.92 -8.92 -0.04
C PHE A 461 -11.57 -9.41 -1.34
N GLY A 462 -11.29 -8.72 -2.44
CA GLY A 462 -11.54 -9.24 -3.78
C GLY A 462 -10.62 -10.42 -4.12
N GLU A 463 -10.51 -10.79 -5.39
CA GLU A 463 -9.58 -11.85 -5.81
C GLU A 463 -8.13 -11.41 -5.53
N ILE A 464 -7.44 -12.09 -4.62
CA ILE A 464 -6.07 -11.78 -4.23
C ILE A 464 -5.12 -12.22 -5.36
N SER A 465 -4.23 -11.31 -5.75
CA SER A 465 -3.14 -11.58 -6.69
C SER A 465 -1.83 -11.92 -5.97
N SER A 466 -1.52 -11.20 -4.90
CA SER A 466 -0.31 -11.37 -4.12
C SER A 466 -0.45 -10.74 -2.74
N ILE A 467 0.34 -11.23 -1.80
CA ILE A 467 0.63 -10.57 -0.52
C ILE A 467 2.11 -10.25 -0.41
N SER A 468 2.44 -9.19 0.33
CA SER A 468 3.82 -8.88 0.68
C SER A 468 3.91 -8.25 2.06
N TYR A 469 5.00 -8.53 2.76
CA TYR A 469 5.18 -8.05 4.12
C TYR A 469 5.78 -6.64 4.16
N ARG A 470 5.08 -5.75 4.87
CA ARG A 470 5.55 -4.43 5.24
C ARG A 470 6.10 -4.45 6.66
N ARG A 471 7.43 -4.36 6.79
CA ARG A 471 8.07 -3.97 8.07
C ARG A 471 7.72 -2.52 8.39
N ALA A 472 7.62 -2.19 9.67
CA ALA A 472 7.60 -0.80 10.11
C ALA A 472 8.95 -0.14 9.78
N ASN A 473 8.92 1.18 9.63
CA ASN A 473 10.11 2.01 9.46
C ASN A 473 10.98 1.99 10.71
#